data_AF-A0A6J4JTY7-F1
#
_entry.id   AF-A0A6J4JTY7-F1
#
_cell.length_a   1.000
_cell.length_b   1.000
_cell.length_c   1.000
_cell.angle_alpha   90.00
_cell.angle_beta   90.00
_cell.angle_gamma   90.00
#
_symmetry.space_group_name_H-M   'P 1'
#
loop_
_entity.id
_entity.type
_entity.pdbx_description
1 polymer ?
#
loop_
_entity_poly.entity_id
_entity_poly.type
_entity_poly.pdbx_seq_one_letter_code
_entity_poly.pdbx_strand_id
1 'polypeptide(L)'
;MRLTGESSHQPGSARLRQAAPGEDMIDPNAEAYTQKARQNLAAADTARAAGQYDVAASRAYYAAFLAAVAALWIEGIRPLTERQGTLSHEAVQGEWSGRLVYRRKLYTPEHRATLYSLYKWRIKADYHAERVTAREARQACQQGRQLVQAVLGRLRVDDRLEESHGTEGFGH
;
A
#
# COMPACT_ATOMS: atom_id res chain seq x y z
N MET A 1 -60.60 -28.09 11.36
CA MET A 1 -59.62 -28.70 12.27
C MET A 1 -58.30 -27.95 12.06
N ARG A 2 -57.97 -27.04 12.99
CA ARG A 2 -56.77 -26.18 12.94
C ARG A 2 -55.59 -26.97 13.50
N LEU A 3 -54.46 -26.96 12.81
CA LEU A 3 -53.17 -27.37 13.36
C LEU A 3 -52.27 -26.13 13.43
N THR A 4 -51.78 -25.91 14.64
CA THR A 4 -50.93 -24.82 15.13
C THR A 4 -49.48 -25.25 15.16
N GLY A 5 -48.55 -24.28 15.01
CA GLY A 5 -47.12 -24.40 15.36
C GLY A 5 -46.29 -25.10 14.27
N GLU A 6 -45.07 -24.68 13.94
CA GLU A 6 -44.06 -24.06 14.78
C GLU A 6 -43.23 -23.02 13.99
N SER A 7 -42.99 -21.91 14.69
CA SER A 7 -42.16 -20.78 14.28
C SER A 7 -40.69 -21.12 14.53
N SER A 8 -39.88 -21.25 13.48
CA SER A 8 -38.42 -21.31 13.63
C SER A 8 -37.85 -19.90 13.57
N HIS A 9 -37.78 -19.28 14.74
CA HIS A 9 -37.02 -18.06 15.03
C HIS A 9 -35.53 -18.42 15.04
N GLN A 10 -34.76 -17.98 14.04
CA GLN A 10 -33.30 -17.97 14.17
C GLN A 10 -32.86 -16.72 14.95
N PRO A 11 -31.98 -16.87 15.96
CA PRO A 11 -31.51 -15.76 16.78
C PRO A 11 -30.51 -14.88 16.02
N GLY A 12 -30.61 -13.58 16.30
CA GLY A 12 -29.90 -12.50 15.63
C GLY A 12 -28.40 -12.70 15.52
N SER A 13 -27.92 -12.69 14.28
CA SER A 13 -26.52 -12.49 13.95
C SER A 13 -26.09 -11.11 14.46
N ALA A 14 -25.13 -11.15 15.36
CA ALA A 14 -24.54 -10.03 16.06
C ALA A 14 -24.29 -8.83 15.15
N ARG A 15 -24.85 -7.67 15.54
CA ARG A 15 -24.42 -6.38 15.03
C ARG A 15 -22.90 -6.29 15.18
N LEU A 16 -22.20 -6.25 14.06
CA LEU A 16 -20.83 -5.78 13.99
C LEU A 16 -20.77 -4.45 14.74
N ARG A 17 -20.02 -4.41 15.84
CA ARG A 17 -19.78 -3.18 16.59
C ARG A 17 -19.17 -2.17 15.62
N GLN A 18 -19.90 -1.10 15.33
CA GLN A 18 -19.32 0.12 14.79
C GLN A 18 -18.32 0.62 15.83
N ALA A 19 -17.04 0.65 15.47
CA ALA A 19 -16.03 1.36 16.23
C ALA A 19 -16.35 2.87 16.21
N ALA A 20 -16.18 3.51 17.37
CA ALA A 20 -16.43 4.94 17.55
C ALA A 20 -15.46 5.79 16.70
N PRO A 21 -15.86 7.00 16.27
CA PRO A 21 -14.96 7.92 15.58
C PRO A 21 -14.06 8.63 16.61
N GLY A 22 -12.73 8.46 16.47
CA GLY A 22 -11.74 9.29 17.18
C GLY A 22 -10.71 8.59 18.05
N GLU A 23 -10.12 7.46 17.63
CA GLU A 23 -8.87 6.97 18.23
C GLU A 23 -7.80 6.82 17.16
N ASP A 24 -6.75 7.64 17.33
CA ASP A 24 -5.54 7.73 16.50
C ASP A 24 -4.77 6.41 16.46
N MET A 25 -5.02 5.62 15.41
CA MET A 25 -4.14 4.53 15.07
C MET A 25 -4.06 4.46 13.56
N ILE A 26 -2.85 4.67 13.01
CA ILE A 26 -2.52 4.24 11.65
C ILE A 26 -3.11 2.84 11.50
N ASP A 27 -3.91 2.61 10.45
CA ASP A 27 -4.48 1.28 10.21
C ASP A 27 -3.36 0.25 10.40
N PRO A 28 -3.46 -0.68 11.37
CA PRO A 28 -2.33 -1.53 11.76
C PRO A 28 -1.81 -2.37 10.58
N ASN A 29 -2.65 -2.56 9.56
CA ASN A 29 -2.23 -3.18 8.32
C ASN A 29 -1.38 -2.24 7.45
N ALA A 30 -1.69 -0.94 7.41
CA ALA A 30 -0.88 0.06 6.71
C ALA A 30 0.53 0.16 7.31
N GLU A 31 0.66 0.16 8.65
CA GLU A 31 1.97 0.11 9.30
C GLU A 31 2.74 -1.16 8.89
N ALA A 32 2.12 -2.33 8.96
CA ALA A 32 2.71 -3.59 8.53
C ALA A 32 3.17 -3.56 7.06
N TYR A 33 2.41 -2.90 6.17
CA TYR A 33 2.78 -2.73 4.77
C TYR A 33 3.97 -1.79 4.59
N THR A 34 4.07 -0.69 5.34
CA THR A 34 5.24 0.19 5.29
C THR A 34 6.51 -0.53 5.77
N GLN A 35 6.40 -1.36 6.81
CA GLN A 35 7.53 -2.14 7.30
C GLN A 35 8.00 -3.15 6.24
N LYS A 36 7.07 -3.89 5.63
CA LYS A 36 7.39 -4.80 4.51
C LYS A 36 7.97 -4.05 3.31
N ALA A 37 7.52 -2.82 3.04
CA ALA A 37 8.07 -1.99 1.97
C ALA A 37 9.55 -1.64 2.24
N ARG A 38 9.89 -1.23 3.48
CA ARG A 38 11.28 -0.95 3.88
C ARG A 38 12.17 -2.19 3.74
N GLN A 39 11.69 -3.35 4.19
CA GLN A 39 12.43 -4.61 4.07
C GLN A 39 12.70 -4.99 2.61
N ASN A 40 11.70 -4.89 1.74
CA ASN A 40 11.89 -5.17 0.31
C ASN A 40 12.85 -4.16 -0.35
N LEU A 41 12.82 -2.89 0.05
CA LEU A 41 13.76 -1.89 -0.47
C LEU A 41 15.21 -2.21 -0.08
N ALA A 42 15.45 -2.57 1.20
CA ALA A 42 16.77 -3.00 1.65
C ALA A 42 17.26 -4.28 0.94
N ALA A 43 16.36 -5.23 0.70
CA ALA A 43 16.66 -6.42 -0.07
C ALA A 43 16.99 -6.10 -1.54
N ALA A 44 16.26 -5.17 -2.16
CA ALA A 44 16.53 -4.72 -3.53
C ALA A 44 17.93 -4.11 -3.65
N ASP A 45 18.33 -3.26 -2.69
CA ASP A 45 19.65 -2.66 -2.65
C ASP A 45 20.77 -3.68 -2.50
N THR A 46 20.58 -4.62 -1.58
CA THR A 46 21.53 -5.71 -1.32
C THR A 46 21.72 -6.58 -2.56
N ALA A 47 20.61 -7.01 -3.17
CA ALA A 47 20.63 -7.81 -4.39
C ALA A 47 21.32 -7.06 -5.54
N ARG A 48 21.03 -5.77 -5.71
CA ARG A 48 21.66 -4.93 -6.74
C ARG A 48 23.17 -4.84 -6.53
N ALA A 49 23.62 -4.64 -5.29
CA ALA A 49 25.04 -4.57 -4.95
C ALA A 49 25.76 -5.90 -5.21
N ALA A 50 25.07 -7.02 -5.01
CA ALA A 50 25.56 -8.37 -5.30
C ALA A 50 25.46 -8.79 -6.79
N GLY A 51 25.01 -7.91 -7.69
CA GLY A 51 24.83 -8.24 -9.11
C GLY A 51 23.60 -9.10 -9.42
N GLN A 52 22.71 -9.33 -8.46
CA GLN A 52 21.48 -10.11 -8.60
C GLN A 52 20.35 -9.22 -9.12
N TYR A 53 20.43 -8.84 -10.40
CA TYR A 53 19.59 -7.79 -10.99
C TYR A 53 18.11 -8.13 -11.10
N ASP A 54 17.77 -9.39 -11.40
CA ASP A 54 16.37 -9.85 -11.43
C ASP A 54 15.73 -9.74 -10.03
N VAL A 55 16.44 -10.24 -9.01
CA VAL A 55 16.02 -10.14 -7.61
C VAL A 55 15.86 -8.67 -7.20
N ALA A 56 16.80 -7.81 -7.59
CA ALA A 56 16.73 -6.39 -7.27
C ALA A 56 15.49 -5.71 -7.87
N ALA A 57 15.19 -5.96 -9.15
CA ALA A 57 14.01 -5.39 -9.82
C ALA A 57 12.70 -5.90 -9.21
N SER A 58 12.62 -7.20 -8.94
CA SER A 58 11.45 -7.82 -8.30
C SER A 58 11.20 -7.20 -6.91
N ARG A 59 12.23 -7.11 -6.07
CA ARG A 59 12.13 -6.52 -4.73
C ARG A 59 11.84 -5.02 -4.76
N ALA A 60 12.39 -4.27 -5.71
CA ALA A 60 12.09 -2.85 -5.88
C ALA A 60 10.61 -2.60 -6.20
N TYR A 61 10.01 -3.44 -7.06
CA TYR A 61 8.57 -3.39 -7.32
C TYR A 61 7.75 -3.66 -6.07
N TYR A 62 8.04 -4.74 -5.35
CA TYR A 62 7.29 -5.07 -4.14
C TYR A 62 7.40 -3.99 -3.06
N ALA A 63 8.57 -3.37 -2.91
CA ALA A 63 8.74 -2.24 -2.01
C ALA A 63 7.77 -1.09 -2.35
N ALA A 64 7.73 -0.68 -3.62
CA ALA A 64 6.84 0.39 -4.07
C ALA A 64 5.35 0.00 -3.98
N PHE A 65 5.00 -1.23 -4.37
CA PHE A 65 3.65 -1.74 -4.29
C PHE A 65 3.10 -1.71 -2.86
N LEU A 66 3.86 -2.21 -1.89
CA LEU A 66 3.44 -2.25 -0.48
C LEU A 66 3.35 -0.83 0.11
N ALA A 67 4.25 0.07 -0.26
CA ALA A 67 4.14 1.48 0.14
C ALA A 67 2.88 2.13 -0.44
N ALA A 68 2.55 1.87 -1.71
CA ALA A 68 1.33 2.38 -2.33
C ALA A 68 0.06 1.82 -1.66
N VAL A 69 0.05 0.54 -1.27
CA VAL A 69 -1.05 -0.06 -0.51
C VAL A 69 -1.23 0.66 0.83
N ALA A 70 -0.15 0.87 1.59
CA ALA A 70 -0.21 1.60 2.86
C ALA A 70 -0.79 3.01 2.68
N ALA A 71 -0.30 3.75 1.68
CA ALA A 71 -0.80 5.09 1.35
C ALA A 71 -2.30 5.09 1.01
N LEU A 72 -2.76 4.12 0.19
CA LEU A 72 -4.17 3.99 -0.13
C LEU A 72 -5.01 3.72 1.12
N TRP A 73 -4.52 2.87 2.02
CA TRP A 73 -5.29 2.45 3.19
C TRP A 73 -5.48 3.56 4.21
N ILE A 74 -4.42 4.34 4.44
CA ILE A 74 -4.43 5.53 5.29
C ILE A 74 -5.41 6.57 4.74
N GLU A 75 -5.47 6.68 3.42
CA GLU A 75 -6.39 7.56 2.70
C GLU A 75 -7.83 7.02 2.60
N GLY A 76 -8.14 5.94 3.33
CA GLY A 76 -9.46 5.30 3.36
C GLY A 76 -9.83 4.53 2.10
N ILE A 77 -8.88 4.28 1.20
CA ILE A 77 -9.09 3.58 -0.07
C ILE A 77 -8.69 2.11 0.09
N ARG A 78 -9.60 1.20 -0.23
CA ARG A 78 -9.35 -0.26 -0.21
C ARG A 78 -9.37 -0.79 -1.65
N PRO A 79 -8.20 -1.09 -2.24
CA PRO A 79 -8.12 -1.67 -3.58
C PRO A 79 -8.76 -3.04 -3.63
N LEU A 80 -9.24 -3.41 -4.81
CA LEU A 80 -9.82 -4.73 -5.04
C LEU A 80 -8.80 -5.85 -4.79
N THR A 81 -9.29 -6.96 -4.26
CA THR A 81 -8.54 -8.21 -4.13
C THR A 81 -8.94 -9.19 -5.24
N GLU A 82 -8.01 -10.06 -5.62
CA GLU A 82 -8.31 -11.21 -6.46
C GLU A 82 -9.03 -12.30 -5.66
N ARG A 83 -9.45 -13.38 -6.34
CA ARG A 83 -10.30 -14.45 -5.76
C ARG A 83 -9.70 -15.12 -4.51
N GLN A 84 -8.40 -15.02 -4.29
CA GLN A 84 -7.67 -15.64 -3.19
C GLN A 84 -7.34 -14.65 -2.05
N GLY A 85 -7.92 -13.45 -2.07
CA GLY A 85 -7.66 -12.41 -1.06
C GLY A 85 -6.33 -11.67 -1.25
N THR A 86 -5.60 -11.95 -2.32
CA THR A 86 -4.40 -11.20 -2.72
C THR A 86 -4.78 -9.84 -3.30
N LEU A 87 -4.02 -8.80 -2.97
CA LEU A 87 -4.25 -7.46 -3.53
C LEU A 87 -3.97 -7.46 -5.02
N SER A 88 -4.94 -7.00 -5.82
CA SER A 88 -4.79 -6.90 -7.27
C SER A 88 -3.74 -5.84 -7.62
N HIS A 89 -2.75 -6.23 -8.41
CA HIS A 89 -1.73 -5.32 -8.90
C HIS A 89 -2.31 -4.21 -9.78
N GLU A 90 -3.26 -4.55 -10.65
CA GLU A 90 -3.95 -3.59 -11.52
C GLU A 90 -4.78 -2.59 -10.69
N ALA A 91 -5.55 -3.08 -9.71
CA ALA A 91 -6.38 -2.21 -8.88
C ALA A 91 -5.53 -1.21 -8.07
N VAL A 92 -4.44 -1.67 -7.47
CA VAL A 92 -3.52 -0.78 -6.72
C VAL A 92 -2.89 0.26 -7.64
N GLN A 93 -2.46 -0.11 -8.85
CA GLN A 93 -1.90 0.83 -9.82
C GLN A 93 -2.93 1.87 -10.26
N GLY A 94 -4.17 1.44 -10.50
CA GLY A 94 -5.29 2.31 -10.87
C GLY A 94 -5.63 3.32 -9.78
N GLU A 95 -5.80 2.86 -8.53
CA GLU A 95 -6.13 3.75 -7.42
C GLU A 95 -4.96 4.68 -7.05
N TRP A 96 -3.72 4.21 -7.08
CA TRP A 96 -2.54 5.05 -6.86
C TRP A 96 -2.50 6.22 -7.86
N SER A 97 -2.52 5.90 -9.15
CA SER A 97 -2.39 6.91 -10.21
C SER A 97 -3.62 7.81 -10.31
N GLY A 98 -4.82 7.24 -10.18
CA GLY A 98 -6.08 7.93 -10.34
C GLY A 98 -6.49 8.75 -9.11
N ARG A 99 -6.40 8.18 -7.90
CA ARG A 99 -6.83 8.86 -6.67
C ARG A 99 -5.71 9.69 -6.07
N LEU A 100 -4.59 9.05 -5.72
CA LEU A 100 -3.58 9.71 -4.89
C LEU A 100 -2.76 10.73 -5.69
N VAL A 101 -2.40 10.41 -6.93
CA VAL A 101 -1.62 11.33 -7.79
C VAL A 101 -2.53 12.31 -8.54
N TYR A 102 -3.51 11.83 -9.31
CA TYR A 102 -4.28 12.71 -10.20
C TYR A 102 -5.39 13.50 -9.48
N ARG A 103 -6.34 12.84 -8.80
CA ARG A 103 -7.51 13.51 -8.21
C ARG A 103 -7.18 14.26 -6.92
N ARG A 104 -6.47 13.63 -5.98
CA ARG A 104 -6.15 14.21 -4.66
C ARG A 104 -4.84 14.99 -4.63
N LYS A 105 -3.95 14.79 -5.63
CA LYS A 105 -2.66 15.49 -5.75
C LYS A 105 -1.77 15.38 -4.50
N LEU A 106 -1.85 14.25 -3.80
CA LEU A 106 -1.09 13.98 -2.58
C LEU A 106 0.36 13.61 -2.86
N TYR A 107 0.61 13.15 -4.09
CA TYR A 107 1.91 12.79 -4.62
C TYR A 107 2.12 13.48 -5.97
N THR A 108 3.37 13.74 -6.32
CA THR A 108 3.72 14.50 -7.51
C THR A 108 3.45 13.70 -8.81
N PRO A 109 3.26 14.38 -9.96
CA PRO A 109 2.97 13.72 -11.24
C PRO A 109 4.02 12.68 -11.68
N GLU A 110 5.27 12.85 -11.28
CA GLU A 110 6.38 11.92 -11.58
C GLU A 110 6.11 10.52 -11.03
N HIS A 111 5.36 10.41 -9.93
CA HIS A 111 5.02 9.13 -9.32
C HIS A 111 3.86 8.40 -10.01
N ARG A 112 3.17 9.03 -10.96
CA ARG A 112 1.98 8.48 -11.61
C ARG A 112 2.25 7.14 -12.29
N ALA A 113 3.37 7.05 -13.01
CA ALA A 113 3.71 5.88 -13.82
C ALA A 113 4.65 4.90 -13.08
N THR A 114 5.15 5.25 -11.90
CA THR A 114 6.21 4.49 -11.22
C THR A 114 5.84 3.03 -10.99
N LEU A 115 4.65 2.74 -10.45
CA LEU A 115 4.24 1.35 -10.19
C LEU A 115 4.13 0.53 -11.48
N TYR A 116 3.61 1.12 -12.55
CA TYR A 116 3.50 0.45 -13.84
C TYR A 116 4.87 0.15 -14.46
N SER A 117 5.80 1.11 -14.41
CA SER A 117 7.18 0.91 -14.88
C SER A 117 7.92 -0.16 -14.08
N LEU A 118 7.82 -0.12 -12.75
CA LEU A 118 8.42 -1.14 -11.88
C LEU A 118 7.80 -2.52 -12.12
N TYR A 119 6.49 -2.59 -12.35
CA TYR A 119 5.80 -3.85 -12.64
C TYR A 119 6.34 -4.51 -13.90
N LYS A 120 6.62 -3.73 -14.96
CA LYS A 120 7.23 -4.26 -16.19
C LYS A 120 8.59 -4.91 -15.93
N TRP A 121 9.45 -4.26 -15.16
CA TRP A 121 10.75 -4.85 -14.80
C TRP A 121 10.63 -6.07 -13.91
N ARG A 122 9.65 -6.09 -12.99
CA ARG A 122 9.36 -7.28 -12.17
C ARG A 122 8.85 -8.44 -13.02
N ILE A 123 7.97 -8.19 -13.99
CA ILE A 123 7.53 -9.23 -14.93
C ILE A 123 8.73 -9.79 -15.71
N LYS A 124 9.60 -8.92 -16.25
CA LYS A 124 10.86 -9.32 -16.89
C LYS A 124 11.70 -10.21 -15.97
N ALA A 125 11.98 -9.75 -14.76
CA ALA A 125 12.80 -10.45 -13.78
C ALA A 125 12.26 -11.83 -13.37
N ASP A 126 10.95 -11.92 -13.12
CA ASP A 126 10.35 -13.11 -12.51
C ASP A 126 9.96 -14.18 -13.56
N TYR A 127 9.62 -13.76 -14.79
CA TYR A 127 8.93 -14.63 -15.74
C TYR A 127 9.54 -14.69 -17.14
N HIS A 128 10.40 -13.73 -17.53
CA HIS A 128 11.04 -13.78 -18.84
C HIS A 128 12.39 -14.51 -18.78
N ALA A 129 12.76 -15.16 -19.88
CA ALA A 129 14.09 -15.76 -20.04
C ALA A 129 15.19 -14.70 -20.16
N GLU A 130 14.86 -13.52 -20.70
CA GLU A 130 15.78 -12.38 -20.77
C GLU A 130 15.93 -11.75 -19.38
N ARG A 131 17.18 -11.65 -18.90
CA ARG A 131 17.48 -11.05 -17.59
C ARG A 131 17.38 -9.53 -17.60
N VAL A 132 17.07 -8.98 -16.43
CA VAL A 132 17.20 -7.56 -16.14
C VAL A 132 18.68 -7.17 -16.17
N THR A 133 18.99 -6.11 -16.92
CA THR A 133 20.34 -5.56 -17.00
C THR A 133 20.69 -4.77 -15.74
N ALA A 134 21.99 -4.57 -15.50
CA ALA A 134 22.47 -3.72 -14.39
C ALA A 134 21.87 -2.31 -14.42
N ARG A 135 21.65 -1.75 -15.61
CA ARG A 135 21.05 -0.42 -15.80
C ARG A 135 19.57 -0.41 -15.39
N GLU A 136 18.80 -1.38 -15.87
CA GLU A 136 17.39 -1.53 -15.52
C GLU A 136 17.21 -1.75 -14.01
N ALA A 137 18.03 -2.62 -13.39
CA ALA A 137 17.99 -2.84 -11.95
C ALA A 137 18.32 -1.57 -11.14
N ARG A 138 19.29 -0.75 -11.58
CA ARG A 138 19.57 0.55 -10.95
C ARG A 138 18.37 1.48 -11.04
N GLN A 139 17.73 1.57 -12.21
CA GLN A 139 16.55 2.41 -12.41
C GLN A 139 15.37 1.92 -11.56
N ALA A 140 15.14 0.60 -11.50
CA ALA A 140 14.11 0.00 -10.67
C ALA A 140 14.32 0.34 -9.18
N CYS A 141 15.54 0.14 -8.66
CA CYS A 141 15.84 0.47 -7.26
C CYS A 141 15.69 1.97 -6.97
N GLN A 142 16.12 2.83 -7.89
CA GLN A 142 15.98 4.28 -7.74
C GLN A 142 14.50 4.71 -7.70
N GLN A 143 13.70 4.25 -8.64
CA GLN A 143 12.27 4.59 -8.70
C GLN A 143 11.50 4.00 -7.51
N GLY A 144 11.81 2.75 -7.13
CA GLY A 144 11.24 2.11 -5.95
C GLY A 144 11.57 2.90 -4.66
N ARG A 145 12.83 3.31 -4.49
CA ARG A 145 13.26 4.15 -3.37
C ARG A 145 12.51 5.47 -3.35
N GLN A 146 12.44 6.18 -4.47
CA GLN A 146 11.80 7.50 -4.54
C GLN A 146 10.32 7.42 -4.11
N LEU A 147 9.57 6.45 -4.62
CA LEU A 147 8.17 6.26 -4.23
C LEU A 147 8.04 5.89 -2.74
N VAL A 148 8.84 4.93 -2.26
CA VAL A 148 8.80 4.52 -0.84
C VAL A 148 9.10 5.72 0.07
N GLN A 149 10.11 6.53 -0.25
CA GLN A 149 10.44 7.71 0.56
C GLN A 149 9.37 8.80 0.48
N ALA A 150 8.73 8.99 -0.67
CA ALA A 150 7.61 9.93 -0.79
C ALA A 150 6.44 9.52 0.11
N VAL A 151 6.06 8.23 0.12
CA VAL A 151 5.03 7.70 1.02
C VAL A 151 5.43 7.90 2.47
N LEU A 152 6.61 7.41 2.88
CA LEU A 152 7.06 7.49 4.26
C LEU A 152 7.25 8.91 4.78
N GLY A 153 7.67 9.82 3.90
CA GLY A 153 7.79 11.24 4.20
C GLY A 153 6.44 11.87 4.52
N ARG A 154 5.40 11.50 3.76
CA ARG A 154 4.03 11.97 4.00
C ARG A 154 3.46 11.44 5.32
N LEU A 155 3.62 10.15 5.60
CA LEU A 155 3.09 9.55 6.84
C LEU A 155 3.67 10.21 8.10
N ARG A 156 4.96 10.55 8.08
CA ARG A 156 5.61 11.27 9.18
C ARG A 156 5.14 12.72 9.37
N VAL A 157 4.57 13.32 8.32
CA VAL A 157 4.03 14.69 8.39
C VAL A 157 2.63 14.64 8.96
N ASP A 158 1.81 13.67 8.54
CA ASP A 158 0.45 13.51 9.05
C ASP A 158 0.49 13.23 10.57
N ASP A 159 1.39 12.38 11.07
CA ASP A 159 1.60 12.14 12.51
C ASP A 159 1.86 13.44 13.30
N ARG A 160 2.63 14.38 12.74
CA ARG A 160 3.01 15.64 13.41
C ARG A 160 1.92 16.70 13.37
N LEU A 161 1.07 16.67 12.34
CA LEU A 161 -0.04 17.61 12.22
C LEU A 161 -1.15 17.26 13.21
N GLU A 162 -1.44 15.97 13.40
CA GLU A 162 -2.38 15.49 14.42
C GLU A 162 -1.88 15.83 15.84
N GLU A 163 -0.58 15.63 16.15
CA GLU A 163 0.01 16.03 17.44
C GLU A 163 -0.09 17.55 17.71
N SER A 164 -0.02 18.40 16.67
CA SER A 164 -0.06 19.86 16.81
C SER A 164 -1.45 20.44 17.07
N HIS A 165 -2.52 19.70 16.76
CA HIS A 165 -3.91 20.13 16.98
C HIS A 165 -4.48 19.67 18.34
N GLY A 166 -3.69 18.96 19.15
CA GLY A 166 -4.09 18.47 20.49
C GLY A 166 -3.79 19.41 21.67
N THR A 167 -3.22 20.61 21.46
CA THR A 167 -2.75 21.49 22.56
C THR A 167 -3.37 22.89 22.66
N GLU A 168 -4.48 23.19 21.97
CA GLU A 168 -5.22 24.45 22.19
C GLU A 168 -6.62 24.20 22.73
N GLY A 169 -6.71 23.98 24.04
CA GLY A 169 -7.99 23.94 24.75
C GLY A 169 -7.80 23.96 26.26
N PHE A 170 -8.32 25.03 26.89
CA PHE A 170 -8.45 25.30 28.33
C PHE A 170 -7.29 26.02 29.04
N GLY A 171 -7.35 27.35 28.96
CA GLY A 171 -6.92 28.24 30.04
C GLY A 171 -7.96 29.35 30.21
N HIS A 172 -8.81 29.21 31.23
CA HIS A 172 -9.77 30.21 31.69
C HIS A 172 -9.07 31.36 32.41
#